data_AF-A0A5M7PER6-F1
#
_entry.id   AF-A0A5M7PER6-F1
#
_cell.length_a   1.000
_cell.length_b   1.000
_cell.length_c   1.000
_cell.angle_alpha   90.00
_cell.angle_beta   90.00
_cell.angle_gamma   90.00
#
_symmetry.space_group_name_H-M   'P 1'
#
loop_
_entity.id
_entity.type
_entity.pdbx_description
1 polymer ?
#
loop_
_entity_poly.entity_id
_entity_poly.type
_entity_poly.pdbx_seq_one_letter_code
_entity_poly.pdbx_strand_id
1 'polypeptide(L)'
;MDTRNTSSEHPKKHFWNRKPKELTVDDITVIDNDMLKRAVGAAALGNAMEWFDFGVYSYLAVIIGKVFFPDANNAVQLIATFGTFAAAFLVRPIGGLVFGPLGDRIGRQKVLAMTMIMMSIGTFCIGLIPAYSSIGIMA
;
A
#
# COMPACT_ATOMS: atom_id res chain seq x y z
N MET A 1 -40.84 -50.66 33.37
CA MET A 1 -39.39 -50.47 33.19
C MET A 1 -39.10 -50.47 31.71
N ASP A 2 -38.89 -49.29 31.10
CA ASP A 2 -38.15 -49.19 29.83
C ASP A 2 -37.73 -47.72 29.60
N THR A 3 -36.47 -47.40 29.92
CA THR A 3 -35.88 -46.07 29.73
C THR A 3 -35.16 -46.03 28.39
N ARG A 4 -35.84 -45.56 27.33
CA ARG A 4 -35.18 -45.30 26.04
C ARG A 4 -34.43 -43.98 26.11
N ASN A 5 -33.13 -44.10 26.36
CA ASN A 5 -32.12 -43.08 26.18
C ASN A 5 -31.92 -42.81 24.68
N THR A 6 -32.38 -41.67 24.17
CA THR A 6 -32.09 -41.22 22.80
C THR A 6 -31.01 -40.15 22.85
N SER A 7 -29.76 -40.57 22.76
CA SER A 7 -28.63 -39.68 22.52
C SER A 7 -28.79 -39.03 21.14
N SER A 8 -29.03 -37.72 21.12
CA SER A 8 -29.05 -36.92 19.90
C SER A 8 -27.64 -36.77 19.33
N GLU A 9 -27.32 -37.53 18.28
CA GLU A 9 -26.10 -37.31 17.50
C GLU A 9 -26.18 -36.01 16.70
N HIS A 10 -25.25 -35.09 16.96
CA HIS A 10 -25.02 -33.93 16.11
C HIS A 10 -24.27 -34.35 14.82
N PRO A 11 -24.76 -34.04 13.62
CA PRO A 11 -24.07 -34.40 12.39
C PRO A 11 -22.84 -33.51 12.20
N LYS A 12 -21.64 -34.12 12.21
CA LYS A 12 -20.38 -33.45 11.86
C LYS A 12 -20.38 -33.16 10.35
N LYS A 13 -20.64 -31.91 9.96
CA LYS A 13 -20.53 -31.46 8.57
C LYS A 13 -19.07 -31.56 8.10
N HIS A 14 -18.82 -32.50 7.19
CA HIS A 14 -17.53 -32.72 6.54
C HIS A 14 -17.18 -31.54 5.63
N PHE A 15 -16.35 -30.60 6.09
CA PHE A 15 -15.94 -29.41 5.33
C PHE A 15 -14.89 -29.71 4.24
N TRP A 16 -14.45 -30.96 4.12
CA TRP A 16 -13.20 -31.33 3.44
C TRP A 16 -13.36 -31.91 2.02
N ASN A 17 -14.54 -31.81 1.40
CA ASN A 17 -14.79 -32.48 0.11
C ASN A 17 -14.99 -31.52 -1.07
N ARG A 18 -14.06 -30.56 -1.26
CA ARG A 18 -14.00 -29.80 -2.51
C ARG A 18 -13.21 -30.61 -3.53
N LYS A 19 -13.91 -31.25 -4.48
CA LYS A 19 -13.25 -31.87 -5.64
C LYS A 19 -12.47 -30.78 -6.40
N PRO A 20 -11.24 -31.05 -6.88
CA PRO A 20 -10.53 -30.11 -7.75
C PRO A 20 -11.37 -29.87 -8.99
N LYS A 21 -11.71 -28.60 -9.24
CA LYS A 21 -12.50 -28.16 -10.39
C LYS A 21 -11.71 -28.48 -11.66
N GLU A 22 -12.30 -29.22 -12.60
CA GLU A 22 -11.67 -29.48 -13.90
C GLU A 22 -11.50 -28.14 -14.63
N LEU A 23 -10.25 -27.83 -14.98
CA LEU A 23 -9.89 -26.61 -15.71
C LEU A 23 -10.41 -26.76 -17.14
N THR A 24 -11.35 -25.91 -17.54
CA THR A 24 -11.91 -25.91 -18.89
C THR A 24 -11.11 -24.94 -19.76
N VAL A 25 -11.12 -25.10 -21.09
CA VAL A 25 -10.41 -24.20 -22.01
C VAL A 25 -10.83 -22.73 -21.84
N ASP A 26 -12.08 -22.51 -21.43
CA ASP A 26 -12.63 -21.18 -21.11
C ASP A 26 -12.00 -20.53 -19.85
N ASP A 27 -11.33 -21.30 -18.99
CA ASP A 27 -10.59 -20.79 -17.83
C ASP A 27 -9.17 -20.29 -18.20
N ILE A 28 -8.71 -20.56 -19.44
CA ILE A 28 -7.37 -20.20 -19.89
C ILE A 28 -7.40 -18.77 -20.48
N THR A 29 -7.11 -17.78 -19.65
CA THR A 29 -6.80 -16.43 -20.13
C THR A 29 -5.46 -16.41 -20.87
N VAL A 30 -5.51 -16.35 -22.20
CA VAL A 30 -4.32 -16.14 -23.04
C VAL A 30 -3.94 -14.66 -22.98
N ILE A 31 -2.81 -14.37 -22.35
CA ILE A 31 -2.30 -13.02 -22.19
C ILE A 31 -1.14 -12.83 -23.16
N ASP A 32 -1.15 -11.72 -23.89
CA ASP A 32 -0.02 -11.37 -24.76
C ASP A 32 1.25 -11.12 -23.94
N ASN A 33 2.36 -11.73 -24.34
CA ASN A 33 3.65 -11.61 -23.63
C ASN A 33 4.12 -10.16 -23.54
N ASP A 34 3.87 -9.34 -24.56
CA ASP A 34 4.30 -7.94 -24.55
C ASP A 34 3.44 -7.09 -23.62
N MET A 35 2.14 -7.37 -23.57
CA MET A 35 1.25 -6.73 -22.59
C MET A 35 1.63 -7.13 -21.16
N LEU A 36 1.95 -8.42 -20.94
CA LEU A 36 2.37 -8.92 -19.63
C LEU A 36 3.67 -8.24 -19.16
N LYS A 37 4.70 -8.15 -20.02
CA LYS A 37 5.96 -7.47 -19.69
C LYS A 37 5.75 -6.00 -19.31
N ARG A 38 4.90 -5.28 -20.05
CA ARG A 38 4.56 -3.88 -19.76
C ARG A 38 3.81 -3.74 -18.43
N ALA A 39 2.86 -4.62 -18.16
CA ALA A 39 2.10 -4.62 -16.91
C ALA A 39 3.01 -4.92 -15.69
N VAL A 40 3.89 -5.92 -15.81
CA VAL A 40 4.86 -6.27 -14.77
C VAL A 40 5.85 -5.12 -14.55
N GLY A 41 6.36 -4.51 -15.62
CA GLY A 41 7.25 -3.35 -15.53
C GLY A 41 6.59 -2.15 -14.84
N ALA A 42 5.33 -1.87 -15.16
CA ALA A 42 4.57 -0.80 -14.51
C ALA A 42 4.31 -1.09 -13.02
N ALA A 43 4.02 -2.33 -12.65
CA ALA A 43 3.86 -2.73 -11.25
C ALA A 43 5.18 -2.63 -10.46
N ALA A 44 6.29 -3.05 -11.08
CA ALA A 44 7.62 -2.96 -10.48
C ALA A 44 8.06 -1.50 -10.28
N LEU A 45 7.82 -0.63 -11.27
CA LEU A 45 8.07 0.81 -11.16
C LEU A 45 7.23 1.45 -10.06
N GLY A 46 5.94 1.11 -9.96
CA GLY A 46 5.07 1.61 -8.90
C GLY A 46 5.58 1.22 -7.51
N ASN A 47 5.96 -0.04 -7.33
CA ASN A 47 6.56 -0.50 -6.08
C ASN A 47 7.89 0.20 -5.79
N ALA A 48 8.77 0.34 -6.79
CA ALA A 48 10.03 1.06 -6.62
C ALA A 48 9.82 2.54 -6.25
N MET A 49 8.81 3.19 -6.81
CA MET A 49 8.47 4.58 -6.52
C MET A 49 7.95 4.77 -5.09
N GLU A 50 7.13 3.84 -4.59
CA GLU A 50 6.70 3.82 -3.18
C GLU A 50 7.92 3.73 -2.24
N TRP A 51 8.87 2.84 -2.54
CA TRP A 51 10.11 2.72 -1.75
C TRP A 51 11.02 3.95 -1.87
N PHE A 52 11.08 4.57 -3.04
CA PHE A 52 11.83 5.80 -3.24
C PHE A 52 11.27 6.93 -2.39
N ASP A 53 9.95 7.15 -2.38
CA ASP A 53 9.31 8.21 -1.61
C ASP A 53 9.49 8.00 -0.10
N PHE A 54 9.36 6.76 0.39
CA PHE A 54 9.70 6.44 1.79
C PHE A 54 11.17 6.70 2.13
N GLY A 55 12.09 6.43 1.21
CA GLY A 55 13.52 6.72 1.39
C GLY A 55 13.80 8.22 1.46
N VAL A 56 13.23 9.01 0.54
CA VAL A 56 13.35 10.47 0.51
C VAL A 56 12.75 11.08 1.78
N TYR A 57 11.55 10.67 2.17
CA TYR A 57 10.92 11.13 3.40
C TYR A 57 11.75 10.77 4.64
N SER A 58 12.26 9.54 4.74
CA SER A 58 13.11 9.12 5.86
C SER A 58 14.38 9.95 5.98
N TYR A 59 15.00 10.27 4.84
CA TYR A 59 16.17 11.15 4.78
C TYR A 59 15.81 12.59 5.21
N LEU A 60 14.71 13.13 4.69
CA LEU A 60 14.29 14.49 4.97
C LEU A 60 13.79 14.65 6.42
N ALA A 61 13.19 13.62 7.02
CA ALA A 61 12.75 13.63 8.41
C ALA A 61 13.89 13.94 9.38
N VAL A 62 15.11 13.46 9.10
CA VAL A 62 16.31 13.77 9.88
C VAL A 62 16.73 15.23 9.69
N ILE A 63 16.62 15.77 8.47
CA ILE A 63 16.93 17.16 8.16
C ILE A 63 15.93 18.10 8.85
N ILE A 64 14.62 17.85 8.71
CA ILE A 64 13.53 18.61 9.35
C ILE A 64 13.66 18.52 10.88
N GLY A 65 13.94 17.33 11.43
CA GLY A 65 14.14 17.15 12.87
C GLY A 65 15.28 18.00 13.42
N LYS A 66 16.42 18.07 12.72
CA LYS A 66 17.57 18.89 13.14
C LYS A 66 17.35 20.39 12.93
N VAL A 67 16.62 20.75 11.89
CA VAL A 67 16.41 22.14 11.49
C VAL A 67 15.29 22.82 12.30
N PHE A 68 14.19 22.10 12.59
CA PHE A 68 13.07 22.60 13.38
C PHE A 68 13.17 22.26 14.88
N PHE A 69 13.90 21.20 15.25
CA PHE A 69 14.04 20.77 16.65
C PHE A 69 15.50 20.45 17.02
N PRO A 70 16.39 21.45 17.01
CA PRO A 70 17.82 21.26 17.32
C PRO A 70 18.07 20.63 18.71
N ASP A 71 17.13 20.78 19.66
CA ASP A 71 17.22 20.25 21.04
C ASP A 71 16.39 18.98 21.30
N ALA A 72 15.87 18.30 20.26
CA ALA A 72 14.98 17.15 20.44
C ALA A 72 15.69 15.92 21.05
N ASN A 73 15.19 15.51 22.23
CA ASN A 73 15.59 14.31 22.96
C ASN A 73 15.40 13.02 22.12
N ASN A 74 16.26 12.01 22.29
CA ASN A 74 16.26 10.72 21.56
C ASN A 74 14.88 10.05 21.47
N ALA A 75 14.03 10.25 22.48
CA ALA A 75 12.66 9.74 22.49
C ALA A 75 11.77 10.29 21.36
N VAL A 76 11.92 11.56 21.00
CA VAL A 76 11.11 12.21 19.95
C VAL A 76 11.48 11.66 18.57
N GLN A 77 12.76 11.39 18.32
CA GLN A 77 13.22 10.78 17.06
C GLN A 77 12.67 9.35 16.88
N LEU A 78 12.63 8.56 17.96
CA LEU A 78 12.02 7.24 17.94
C LEU A 78 10.52 7.31 17.64
N ILE A 79 9.79 8.20 18.32
CA ILE A 79 8.35 8.36 18.11
C ILE A 79 8.05 8.84 16.69
N ALA A 80 8.83 9.76 16.14
CA ALA A 80 8.67 10.22 14.75
C ALA A 80 8.89 9.10 13.73
N THR A 81 9.89 8.24 13.97
CA THR A 81 10.17 7.08 13.11
C THR A 81 9.01 6.08 13.15
N PHE A 82 8.54 5.71 14.35
CA PHE A 82 7.40 4.81 14.50
C PHE A 82 6.10 5.42 13.97
N GLY A 83 5.88 6.72 14.18
CA GLY A 83 4.72 7.44 13.67
C GLY A 83 4.67 7.45 12.15
N THR A 84 5.82 7.59 11.48
CA THR A 84 5.94 7.50 10.03
C THR A 84 5.58 6.10 9.53
N PHE A 85 6.14 5.05 10.16
CA PHE A 85 5.80 3.68 9.83
C PHE A 85 4.29 3.43 10.00
N ALA A 86 3.71 3.86 11.12
CA ALA A 86 2.28 3.72 11.39
C ALA A 86 1.41 4.46 10.35
N ALA A 87 1.81 5.68 9.97
CA ALA A 87 1.12 6.44 8.93
C ALA A 87 1.14 5.72 7.58
N ALA A 88 2.28 5.13 7.18
CA ALA A 88 2.39 4.35 5.94
C ALA A 88 1.42 3.14 5.94
N PHE A 89 1.25 2.47 7.08
CA PHE A 89 0.28 1.38 7.21
C PHE A 89 -1.17 1.82 7.05
N LEU A 90 -1.52 3.04 7.42
CA LEU A 90 -2.87 3.59 7.23
C LEU A 90 -3.11 4.10 5.81
N VAL A 91 -2.09 4.68 5.18
CA VAL A 91 -2.19 5.22 3.81
C VAL A 91 -2.44 4.12 2.78
N ARG A 92 -1.85 2.93 2.96
CA ARG A 92 -2.02 1.79 2.04
C ARG A 92 -3.49 1.37 1.83
N PRO A 93 -4.28 1.05 2.87
CA PRO A 93 -5.70 0.69 2.69
C PRO A 93 -6.53 1.85 2.17
N ILE A 94 -6.24 3.09 2.58
CA ILE A 94 -6.95 4.28 2.07
C ILE A 94 -6.70 4.47 0.58
N GLY A 95 -5.44 4.35 0.15
CA GLY A 95 -5.07 4.40 -1.26
C GLY A 95 -5.76 3.30 -2.07
N GLY A 96 -5.76 2.06 -1.55
CA GLY A 96 -6.47 0.94 -2.20
C GLY A 96 -7.98 1.15 -2.31
N LEU A 97 -8.62 1.75 -1.30
CA LEU A 97 -10.05 2.05 -1.31
C LEU A 97 -10.43 3.15 -2.31
N VAL A 98 -9.57 4.15 -2.51
CA VAL A 98 -9.83 5.26 -3.44
C VAL A 98 -9.46 4.88 -4.87
N PHE A 99 -8.26 4.33 -5.08
CA PHE A 99 -7.74 3.99 -6.40
C PHE A 99 -8.25 2.63 -6.91
N GLY A 100 -8.79 1.77 -6.05
CA GLY A 100 -9.39 0.49 -6.44
C GLY A 100 -10.60 0.66 -7.37
N PRO A 101 -11.68 1.35 -6.93
CA PRO A 101 -12.85 1.61 -7.77
C PRO A 101 -12.54 2.45 -9.00
N LEU A 102 -11.57 3.37 -8.90
CA LEU A 102 -11.08 4.15 -10.03
C LEU A 102 -10.37 3.25 -11.08
N GLY A 103 -9.62 2.26 -10.62
CA GLY A 103 -8.92 1.27 -11.47
C GLY A 103 -9.89 0.44 -12.29
N ASP A 104 -11.00 0.04 -11.68
CA ASP A 104 -12.03 -0.77 -12.33
C ASP A 104 -12.89 0.04 -13.33
N ARG A 105 -13.05 1.36 -13.13
CA ARG A 105 -13.82 2.23 -14.05
C ARG A 105 -13.00 2.84 -15.20
N ILE A 106 -11.77 3.27 -14.93
CA ILE A 106 -10.97 4.08 -15.87
C ILE A 106 -9.90 3.21 -16.59
N GLY A 107 -9.64 2.02 -16.06
CA GLY A 107 -8.67 1.06 -16.55
C GLY A 107 -7.36 1.10 -15.77
N ARG A 108 -6.88 -0.09 -15.37
CA ARG A 108 -5.69 -0.28 -14.51
C ARG A 108 -4.46 0.48 -14.97
N GLN A 109 -4.19 0.54 -16.28
CA GLN A 109 -3.02 1.24 -16.82
C GLN A 109 -3.06 2.76 -16.58
N LYS A 110 -4.24 3.38 -16.71
CA LYS A 110 -4.41 4.83 -16.51
C LYS A 110 -4.28 5.21 -15.04
N VAL A 111 -4.77 4.36 -14.14
CA VAL A 111 -4.63 4.57 -12.69
C VAL A 111 -3.18 4.42 -12.25
N LEU A 112 -2.44 3.43 -12.76
CA LEU A 112 -1.00 3.31 -12.51
C LEU A 112 -0.22 4.56 -12.96
N ALA A 113 -0.55 5.10 -14.14
CA ALA A 113 0.08 6.34 -14.61
C ALA A 113 -0.31 7.56 -13.72
N MET A 114 -1.57 7.66 -13.30
CA MET A 114 -2.04 8.74 -12.42
C MET A 114 -1.31 8.71 -11.07
N THR A 115 -1.18 7.54 -10.45
CA THR A 115 -0.49 7.41 -9.15
C THR A 115 0.98 7.79 -9.26
N MET A 116 1.65 7.44 -10.37
CA MET A 116 3.02 7.86 -10.64
C MET A 116 3.14 9.39 -10.76
N ILE A 117 2.25 10.04 -11.52
CA ILE A 117 2.25 11.50 -11.66
C ILE A 117 2.00 12.17 -10.31
N MET A 118 1.05 11.67 -9.52
CA MET A 118 0.74 12.20 -8.20
C MET A 118 1.94 12.11 -7.25
N MET A 119 2.64 10.97 -7.24
CA MET A 119 3.88 10.80 -6.48
C MET A 119 4.97 11.77 -6.95
N SER A 120 5.21 11.90 -8.26
CA SER A 120 6.20 12.86 -8.80
C SER A 120 5.90 14.30 -8.40
N ILE A 121 4.63 14.72 -8.41
CA ILE A 121 4.23 16.04 -7.95
C ILE A 121 4.53 16.22 -6.46
N GLY A 122 4.22 15.22 -5.63
CA GLY A 122 4.53 15.24 -4.20
C GLY A 122 6.03 15.41 -3.92
N THR A 123 6.87 14.59 -4.56
CA THR A 123 8.33 14.70 -4.42
C THR A 123 8.86 16.03 -4.96
N PHE A 124 8.30 16.53 -6.07
CA PHE A 124 8.67 17.83 -6.62
C PHE A 124 8.31 18.97 -5.66
N CYS A 125 7.12 18.93 -5.06
CA CYS A 125 6.70 19.89 -4.04
C CYS A 125 7.63 19.84 -2.81
N ILE A 126 8.04 18.67 -2.36
CA ILE A 126 9.02 18.50 -1.28
C ILE A 126 10.37 19.14 -1.66
N GLY A 127 10.84 18.92 -2.88
CA GLY A 127 12.09 19.51 -3.38
C GLY A 127 12.03 21.03 -3.58
N LEU A 128 10.84 21.59 -3.81
CA LEU A 128 10.60 23.03 -3.92
C LEU A 128 10.47 23.75 -2.57
N ILE A 129 10.43 23.02 -1.44
CA ILE A 129 10.42 23.65 -0.11
C ILE A 129 11.74 24.43 0.05
N PRO A 130 11.72 25.76 0.17
CA PRO A 130 12.92 26.56 0.35
C PRO A 130 13.60 26.19 1.68
N ALA A 131 14.93 26.14 1.68
CA ALA A 131 15.69 26.00 2.91
C ALA A 131 15.36 27.14 3.89
N TYR A 132 15.52 26.87 5.18
CA TYR A 132 15.21 27.73 6.34
C TYR A 132 15.67 29.20 6.23
N SER A 133 16.59 29.52 5.31
CA SER A 133 17.00 30.89 5.01
C SER A 133 15.89 31.78 4.43
N SER A 134 14.79 31.19 3.91
CA SER A 134 13.69 31.96 3.30
C SER A 134 12.37 32.00 4.09
N ILE A 135 12.22 31.23 5.19
CA ILE A 135 11.02 31.27 6.05
C ILE A 135 11.46 31.70 7.47
N GLY A 136 12.09 32.87 7.56
CA GLY A 136 12.63 33.38 8.82
C GLY A 136 11.60 33.90 9.83
N ILE A 137 10.32 34.05 9.49
CA ILE A 137 9.34 34.77 10.35
C ILE A 137 7.92 34.15 10.37
N MET A 138 7.69 32.99 9.74
CA MET A 138 6.35 32.37 9.71
C MET A 138 6.34 30.83 9.88
N ALA A 139 7.34 30.28 10.56
CA ALA A 139 7.27 28.94 11.14
C ALA A 139 6.89 29.04 12.63
#